data_AF-A0A4R4NKC2-F1
#
_entry.id   AF-A0A4R4NKC2-F1
#
_cell.length_a   1.000
_cell.length_b   1.000
_cell.length_c   1.000
_cell.angle_alpha   90.00
_cell.angle_beta   90.00
_cell.angle_gamma   90.00
#
_symmetry.space_group_name_H-M   'P 1'
#
loop_
_entity.id
_entity.type
_entity.pdbx_description
1 polymer ?
#
loop_
_entity_poly.entity_id
_entity_poly.type
_entity_poly.pdbx_seq_one_letter_code
_entity_poly.pdbx_strand_id
1 'polypeptide(L)'
;MTMDTSGSSWFQEDPAPSRQEQVVQRICVRVAGSGVHVASLPLGGVQVWLDSPRHRWRFYHRMARELRLAGWHTETGPDRLLLLGWSAVCLSHRARMLRAALAGRLTDFDRTAFTAVMIATSLSHRGFPAGDLPGEVEARCGDALRWPARLADLDGLERGSSLEPLRLRLAQVAGLEAKVARRCGEHLALASKVARTVAGGAAPAGAHTWEPADSGSSTAGLTERMVGVSVPNSVPDGALSAGTAR
;
A
#
# COMPACT_ATOMS: atom_id res chain seq x y z
N MET A 1 56.10 17.99 -30.79
CA MET A 1 55.05 17.14 -31.39
C MET A 1 55.47 15.71 -31.13
N THR A 2 54.79 14.86 -30.37
CA THR A 2 53.39 14.74 -29.95
C THR A 2 53.35 14.26 -28.48
N MET A 3 52.49 14.86 -27.66
CA MET A 3 52.15 14.35 -26.33
C MET A 3 50.86 13.54 -26.47
N ASP A 4 50.94 12.23 -26.27
CA ASP A 4 49.75 11.39 -26.13
C ASP A 4 49.34 11.37 -24.66
N THR A 5 48.51 12.34 -24.27
CA THR A 5 47.71 12.27 -23.05
C THR A 5 46.54 11.32 -23.31
N SER A 6 46.73 10.04 -23.03
CA SER A 6 45.62 9.10 -22.87
C SER A 6 44.79 9.53 -21.65
N GLY A 7 43.68 10.21 -21.92
CA GLY A 7 42.67 10.54 -20.93
C GLY A 7 42.09 9.26 -20.34
N SER A 8 42.55 8.91 -19.13
CA SER A 8 41.87 7.95 -18.29
C SER A 8 40.52 8.53 -17.90
N SER A 9 39.49 8.07 -18.60
CA SER A 9 38.07 8.30 -18.32
C SER A 9 37.76 7.84 -16.89
N TRP A 10 37.76 8.76 -15.91
CA TRP A 10 37.36 8.53 -14.53
C TRP A 10 35.85 8.35 -14.39
N PHE A 11 35.22 7.60 -15.28
CA PHE A 11 33.85 7.12 -15.08
C PHE A 11 33.92 6.06 -13.99
N GLN A 12 33.91 6.56 -12.76
CA GLN A 12 33.54 5.83 -11.57
C GLN A 12 32.16 5.24 -11.88
N GLU A 13 32.10 3.93 -12.11
CA GLU A 13 30.82 3.21 -12.20
C GLU A 13 30.01 3.63 -10.99
N ASP A 14 28.87 4.29 -11.23
CA ASP A 14 27.96 4.65 -10.16
C ASP A 14 27.62 3.34 -9.42
N PRO A 15 27.92 3.24 -8.11
CA PRO A 15 27.64 2.03 -7.38
C PRO A 15 26.15 1.70 -7.50
N ALA A 16 25.85 0.41 -7.65
CA ALA A 16 24.48 -0.05 -7.80
C ALA A 16 23.59 0.57 -6.69
N PRO A 17 22.38 1.04 -7.04
CA PRO A 17 21.57 1.80 -6.11
C PRO A 17 21.26 0.97 -4.88
N SER A 18 21.37 1.58 -3.70
CA SER A 18 21.11 0.92 -2.43
C SER A 18 19.68 0.38 -2.37
N ARG A 19 19.44 -0.64 -1.54
CA ARG A 19 18.07 -1.18 -1.34
C ARG A 19 17.09 -0.10 -0.90
N GLN A 20 17.55 0.87 -0.09
CA GLN A 20 16.74 2.01 0.31
C GLN A 20 16.38 2.90 -0.88
N GLU A 21 17.33 3.22 -1.76
CA GLU A 21 17.06 4.01 -2.97
C GLU A 21 16.06 3.31 -3.89
N GLN A 22 16.20 2.00 -4.09
CA GLN A 22 15.27 1.21 -4.91
C GLN A 22 13.84 1.27 -4.36
N VAL A 23 13.67 1.15 -3.05
CA VAL A 23 12.37 1.25 -2.37
C VAL A 23 11.77 2.65 -2.52
N VAL A 24 12.59 3.68 -2.27
CA VAL A 24 12.15 5.09 -2.39
C VAL A 24 11.74 5.40 -3.83
N GLN A 25 12.54 4.95 -4.80
CA GLN A 25 12.27 5.06 -6.23
C GLN A 25 10.92 4.43 -6.57
N ARG A 26 10.64 3.19 -6.15
CA ARG A 26 9.34 2.53 -6.42
C ARG A 26 8.15 3.33 -5.89
N ILE A 27 8.23 3.79 -4.64
CA ILE A 27 7.16 4.58 -4.01
C ILE A 27 6.94 5.89 -4.78
N CYS A 28 8.02 6.59 -5.11
CA CYS A 28 7.98 7.88 -5.79
C CYS A 28 7.49 7.74 -7.24
N VAL A 29 7.97 6.75 -7.99
CA VAL A 29 7.53 6.45 -9.37
C VAL A 29 6.04 6.11 -9.42
N ARG A 30 5.52 5.34 -8.47
CA ARG A 30 4.07 5.08 -8.40
C ARG A 30 3.24 6.36 -8.27
N VAL A 31 3.78 7.39 -7.59
CA VAL A 31 3.07 8.63 -7.32
C VAL A 31 3.22 9.66 -8.45
N ALA A 32 4.42 9.80 -9.00
CA ALA A 32 4.77 10.85 -9.96
C ALA A 32 4.93 10.34 -11.41
N GLY A 33 5.01 9.03 -11.61
CA GLY A 33 5.29 8.41 -12.91
C GLY A 33 6.78 8.35 -13.21
N SER A 34 7.12 8.43 -14.49
CA SER A 34 8.50 8.46 -14.99
C SER A 34 9.21 9.79 -14.66
N GLY A 35 10.54 9.80 -14.77
CA GLY A 35 11.35 11.01 -14.56
C GLY A 35 11.58 11.37 -13.08
N VAL A 36 11.45 10.36 -12.21
CA VAL A 36 11.85 10.42 -10.79
C VAL A 36 13.29 9.95 -10.70
N HIS A 37 14.10 10.70 -9.98
CA HIS A 37 15.49 10.35 -9.67
C HIS A 37 15.70 10.31 -8.17
N VAL A 38 16.52 9.37 -7.73
CA VAL A 38 16.80 9.09 -6.32
C VAL A 38 18.29 8.86 -6.15
N ALA A 39 18.90 9.53 -5.18
CA ALA A 39 20.30 9.33 -4.83
C ALA A 39 20.54 9.51 -3.33
N SER A 40 21.46 8.72 -2.78
CA SER A 40 21.93 8.84 -1.41
C SER A 40 22.67 10.15 -1.20
N LEU A 41 22.54 10.70 0.01
CA LEU A 41 23.29 11.88 0.43
C LEU A 41 24.60 11.46 1.11
N PRO A 42 25.70 12.24 0.97
CA PRO A 42 27.01 11.88 1.53
C PRO A 42 27.03 11.66 3.04
N LEU A 43 26.13 12.34 3.77
CA LEU A 43 26.02 12.27 5.23
C LEU A 43 24.88 11.34 5.69
N GLY A 44 24.36 10.51 4.79
CA GLY A 44 23.21 9.66 5.02
C GLY A 44 21.89 10.34 4.65
N GLY A 45 20.89 9.50 4.39
CA GLY A 45 19.61 9.92 3.83
C GLY A 45 19.59 9.85 2.30
N VAL A 46 18.46 10.26 1.72
CA VAL A 46 18.18 10.14 0.29
C VAL A 46 17.55 11.43 -0.20
N GLN A 47 17.94 11.91 -1.38
CA GLN A 47 17.25 12.98 -2.09
C GLN A 47 16.50 12.43 -3.30
N VAL A 48 15.35 13.05 -3.59
CA VAL A 48 14.48 12.75 -4.72
C VAL A 48 14.30 14.03 -5.53
N TRP A 49 14.43 13.96 -6.85
CA TRP A 49 14.12 15.08 -7.75
C TRP A 49 13.39 14.62 -9.01
N LEU A 50 12.75 15.57 -9.69
CA LEU A 50 11.95 15.33 -10.89
C LEU A 50 12.55 16.06 -12.09
N ASP A 51 12.58 15.40 -13.24
CA ASP A 51 12.99 16.03 -14.51
C ASP A 51 12.10 17.23 -14.84
N SER A 52 10.79 17.01 -14.86
CA SER A 52 9.82 18.02 -15.25
C SER A 52 9.58 19.04 -14.13
N PRO A 53 9.61 20.36 -14.41
CA PRO A 53 9.19 21.41 -13.48
C PRO A 53 7.67 21.45 -13.27
N ARG A 54 6.89 20.84 -14.16
CA ARG A 54 5.43 20.91 -14.10
C ARG A 54 4.92 20.15 -12.87
N HIS A 55 4.14 20.85 -12.05
CA HIS A 55 3.49 20.29 -10.85
C HIS A 55 4.46 19.70 -9.80
N ARG A 56 5.76 20.07 -9.81
CA ARG A 56 6.77 19.56 -8.85
C ARG A 56 6.29 19.62 -7.41
N TRP A 57 5.76 20.78 -7.00
CA TRP A 57 5.22 20.98 -5.65
C TRP A 57 4.18 19.92 -5.27
N ARG A 58 3.18 19.71 -6.14
CA ARG A 58 2.12 18.71 -5.91
C ARG A 58 2.69 17.30 -5.80
N PHE A 59 3.65 16.95 -6.66
CA PHE A 59 4.27 15.63 -6.61
C PHE A 59 5.16 15.45 -5.38
N TYR A 60 6.00 16.42 -5.02
CA TYR A 60 6.82 16.35 -3.81
C TYR A 60 5.96 16.18 -2.55
N HIS A 61 4.84 16.89 -2.42
CA HIS A 61 3.95 16.70 -1.28
C HIS A 61 3.25 15.33 -1.26
N ARG A 62 2.85 14.79 -2.42
CA ARG A 62 2.26 13.44 -2.50
C ARG A 62 3.29 12.34 -2.21
N MET A 63 4.50 12.46 -2.75
CA MET A 63 5.60 11.53 -2.49
C MET A 63 6.00 11.58 -1.01
N ALA A 64 6.19 12.78 -0.45
CA ALA A 64 6.44 12.98 0.96
C ALA A 64 5.38 12.32 1.84
N ARG A 65 4.10 12.45 1.47
CA ARG A 65 3.00 11.78 2.19
C ARG A 65 3.17 10.26 2.17
N GLU A 66 3.38 9.64 1.01
CA GLU A 66 3.52 8.17 0.94
C GLU A 66 4.76 7.67 1.69
N LEU A 67 5.89 8.38 1.62
CA LEU A 67 7.10 8.05 2.37
C LEU A 67 6.90 8.21 3.89
N ARG A 68 6.18 9.25 4.33
CA ARG A 68 5.80 9.41 5.75
C ARG A 68 4.87 8.30 6.21
N LEU A 69 3.96 7.81 5.35
CA LEU A 69 3.12 6.64 5.66
C LEU A 69 3.94 5.34 5.79
N ALA A 70 5.11 5.25 5.14
CA ALA A 70 6.06 4.17 5.32
C ALA A 70 6.95 4.31 6.58
N GLY A 71 6.96 5.49 7.21
CA GLY A 71 7.67 5.73 8.48
C GLY A 71 8.85 6.69 8.39
N TRP A 72 9.19 7.20 7.19
CA TRP A 72 10.31 8.12 7.02
C TRP A 72 9.98 9.54 7.44
N HIS A 73 11.00 10.24 7.92
CA HIS A 73 11.04 11.68 8.01
C HIS A 73 11.36 12.26 6.62
N THR A 74 10.59 13.26 6.20
CA THR A 74 10.83 13.91 4.90
C THR A 74 10.69 15.42 4.98
N GLU A 75 11.54 16.12 4.23
CA GLU A 75 11.50 17.57 4.06
C GLU A 75 11.32 17.92 2.57
N THR A 76 10.35 18.77 2.28
CA THR A 76 10.05 19.22 0.92
C THR A 76 10.72 20.57 0.67
N GLY A 77 11.75 20.58 -0.18
CA GLY A 77 12.36 21.80 -0.71
C GLY A 77 11.72 22.26 -2.03
N PRO A 78 12.21 23.38 -2.61
CA PRO A 78 11.68 23.92 -3.86
C PRO A 78 11.93 22.98 -5.05
N ASP A 79 13.10 22.36 -5.13
CA ASP A 79 13.50 21.50 -6.25
C ASP A 79 13.77 20.05 -5.88
N ARG A 80 13.70 19.71 -4.58
CA ARG A 80 14.12 18.41 -4.07
C ARG A 80 13.23 17.98 -2.91
N LEU A 81 13.03 16.68 -2.77
CA LEU A 81 12.45 16.05 -1.58
C LEU A 81 13.55 15.28 -0.86
N LEU A 82 13.79 15.59 0.41
CA LEU A 82 14.80 14.96 1.23
C LEU A 82 14.16 13.94 2.17
N LEU A 83 14.81 12.79 2.33
CA LEU A 83 14.51 11.75 3.31
C LEU A 83 15.69 11.67 4.27
N LEU A 84 15.49 12.14 5.50
CA LEU A 84 16.58 12.30 6.48
C LEU A 84 16.73 11.10 7.42
N GLY A 85 15.85 10.11 7.32
CA GLY A 85 15.86 8.91 8.16
C GLY A 85 14.48 8.54 8.68
N TRP A 86 14.44 7.77 9.77
CA TRP A 86 13.19 7.33 10.39
C TRP A 86 12.57 8.40 11.28
N SER A 87 11.24 8.48 11.29
CA SER A 87 10.49 9.37 12.19
C SER A 87 9.68 8.57 13.19
N ALA A 88 9.90 8.79 14.49
CA ALA A 88 9.14 8.15 15.56
C ALA A 88 7.63 8.42 15.44
N VAL A 89 7.26 9.64 15.02
CA VAL A 89 5.86 10.05 14.81
C VAL A 89 5.25 9.28 13.64
N CYS A 90 5.97 9.22 12.52
CA CYS A 90 5.51 8.51 11.31
C CYS A 90 5.41 7.00 11.55
N LEU A 91 6.37 6.39 12.24
CA LEU A 91 6.33 4.98 12.63
C LEU A 91 5.16 4.68 13.58
N SER A 92 4.90 5.57 14.55
CA SER A 92 3.76 5.42 15.45
C SER A 92 2.42 5.52 14.71
N HIS A 93 2.33 6.43 13.74
CA HIS A 93 1.16 6.55 12.87
C HIS A 93 0.96 5.28 12.02
N ARG A 94 2.03 4.78 11.40
CA ARG A 94 1.99 3.54 10.61
C ARG A 94 1.55 2.34 11.45
N ALA A 95 2.12 2.17 12.64
CA ALA A 95 1.71 1.11 13.56
C ALA A 95 0.22 1.19 13.91
N ARG A 96 -0.32 2.40 14.11
CA ARG A 96 -1.75 2.62 14.35
C ARG A 96 -2.60 2.21 13.14
N MET A 97 -2.19 2.59 11.93
CA MET A 97 -2.90 2.20 10.70
C MET A 97 -2.91 0.69 10.48
N LEU A 98 -1.78 0.02 10.69
CA LEU A 98 -1.67 -1.43 10.56
C LEU A 98 -2.57 -2.14 11.58
N ARG A 99 -2.59 -1.68 12.84
CA ARG A 99 -3.50 -2.21 13.86
C ARG A 99 -4.97 -1.99 13.50
N ALA A 100 -5.33 -0.80 13.01
CA ALA A 100 -6.69 -0.51 12.57
C ALA A 100 -7.10 -1.41 11.38
N ALA A 101 -6.19 -1.69 10.44
CA ALA A 101 -6.44 -2.63 9.36
C ALA A 101 -6.70 -4.05 9.89
N LEU A 102 -5.88 -4.52 10.82
CA LEU A 102 -6.00 -5.84 11.47
C LEU A 102 -7.24 -5.99 12.35
N ALA A 103 -7.79 -4.90 12.88
CA ALA A 103 -9.01 -4.90 13.68
C ALA A 103 -10.29 -4.66 12.86
N GLY A 104 -10.13 -4.14 11.63
CA GLY A 104 -11.24 -3.76 10.76
C GLY A 104 -11.31 -4.63 9.50
N ARG A 105 -11.02 -4.05 8.34
CA ARG A 105 -11.25 -4.70 7.04
C ARG A 105 -10.61 -6.10 6.91
N LEU A 106 -9.49 -6.37 7.57
CA LEU A 106 -8.77 -7.65 7.47
C LEU A 106 -9.31 -8.77 8.38
N THR A 107 -10.40 -8.52 9.12
CA THR A 107 -11.16 -9.57 9.81
C THR A 107 -12.43 -9.95 9.05
N ASP A 108 -12.82 -9.16 8.05
CA ASP A 108 -14.06 -9.29 7.30
C ASP A 108 -13.88 -10.22 6.07
N PHE A 109 -13.84 -11.52 6.34
CA PHE A 109 -13.72 -12.56 5.32
C PHE A 109 -15.02 -12.73 4.52
N ASP A 110 -16.18 -12.56 5.14
CA ASP A 110 -17.48 -12.68 4.48
C ASP A 110 -17.64 -11.66 3.36
N ARG A 111 -17.27 -10.40 3.61
CA ARG A 111 -17.24 -9.37 2.56
C ARG A 111 -16.31 -9.73 1.42
N THR A 112 -15.20 -10.41 1.72
CA THR A 112 -14.23 -10.84 0.71
C THR A 112 -14.82 -11.96 -0.15
N ALA A 113 -15.41 -12.97 0.47
CA ALA A 113 -16.10 -14.05 -0.23
C ALA A 113 -17.24 -13.51 -1.10
N PHE A 114 -18.09 -12.63 -0.56
CA PHE A 114 -19.18 -12.01 -1.29
C PHE A 114 -18.68 -11.20 -2.50
N THR A 115 -17.64 -10.37 -2.30
CA THR A 115 -17.03 -9.60 -3.39
C THR A 115 -16.45 -10.53 -4.46
N ALA A 116 -15.78 -11.61 -4.06
CA ALA A 116 -15.22 -12.59 -4.99
C ALA A 116 -16.30 -13.30 -5.82
N VAL A 117 -17.42 -13.71 -5.20
CA VAL A 117 -18.57 -14.28 -5.93
C VAL A 117 -19.11 -13.27 -6.95
N MET A 118 -19.36 -12.02 -6.52
CA MET A 118 -19.92 -10.99 -7.40
C MET A 118 -19.02 -10.71 -8.62
N ILE A 119 -17.70 -10.62 -8.40
CA ILE A 119 -16.74 -10.43 -9.48
C ILE A 119 -16.70 -11.66 -10.39
N ALA A 120 -16.56 -12.86 -9.81
CA ALA A 120 -16.44 -14.11 -10.55
C ALA A 120 -17.67 -14.35 -11.44
N THR A 121 -18.88 -14.25 -10.88
CA THR A 121 -20.14 -14.44 -11.63
C THR A 121 -20.28 -13.42 -12.75
N SER A 122 -19.94 -12.15 -12.49
CA SER A 122 -19.99 -11.09 -13.51
C SER A 122 -19.03 -11.36 -14.68
N LEU A 123 -17.81 -11.82 -14.38
CA LEU A 123 -16.82 -12.20 -15.39
C LEU A 123 -17.25 -13.44 -16.17
N SER A 124 -17.78 -14.47 -15.50
CA SER A 124 -18.31 -15.67 -16.15
C SER A 124 -19.44 -15.34 -17.11
N HIS A 125 -20.38 -14.48 -16.73
CA HIS A 125 -21.47 -14.03 -17.62
C HIS A 125 -20.98 -13.26 -18.85
N ARG A 126 -19.79 -12.63 -18.77
CA ARG A 126 -19.15 -11.96 -19.90
C ARG A 126 -18.27 -12.90 -20.74
N GLY A 127 -18.28 -14.20 -20.45
CA GLY A 127 -17.47 -15.20 -21.16
C GLY A 127 -15.98 -15.14 -20.83
N PHE A 128 -15.59 -14.64 -19.65
CA PHE A 128 -14.19 -14.64 -19.22
C PHE A 128 -13.68 -16.09 -19.06
N PRO A 129 -12.43 -16.41 -19.47
CA PRO A 129 -11.89 -17.77 -19.40
C PRO A 129 -11.89 -18.32 -17.96
N ALA A 130 -12.47 -19.51 -17.78
CA ALA A 130 -12.58 -20.16 -16.48
C ALA A 130 -11.22 -20.44 -15.81
N GLY A 131 -10.18 -20.73 -16.61
CA GLY A 131 -8.82 -20.98 -16.13
C GLY A 131 -8.16 -19.73 -15.53
N ASP A 132 -8.46 -18.55 -16.08
CA ASP A 132 -7.87 -17.28 -15.66
C ASP A 132 -8.70 -16.58 -14.56
N LEU A 133 -9.95 -17.02 -14.36
CA LEU A 133 -10.91 -16.41 -13.45
C LEU A 133 -10.37 -16.24 -12.02
N PRO A 134 -9.68 -17.24 -11.41
CA PRO A 134 -9.14 -17.09 -10.06
C PRO A 134 -8.09 -15.97 -9.95
N GLY A 135 -7.20 -15.85 -10.93
CA GLY A 135 -6.16 -14.82 -10.94
C GLY A 135 -6.75 -13.42 -11.08
N GLU A 136 -7.74 -13.24 -11.95
CA GLU A 136 -8.40 -11.95 -12.16
C GLU A 136 -9.22 -11.52 -10.93
N VAL A 137 -9.94 -12.46 -10.31
CA VAL A 137 -10.70 -12.18 -9.07
C VAL A 137 -9.75 -11.84 -7.92
N GLU A 138 -8.65 -12.60 -7.79
CA GLU A 138 -7.61 -12.34 -6.79
C GLU A 138 -7.01 -10.93 -6.96
N ALA A 139 -6.65 -10.54 -8.18
CA ALA A 139 -6.11 -9.22 -8.48
C ALA A 139 -7.07 -8.09 -8.06
N ARG A 140 -8.35 -8.18 -8.47
CA ARG A 140 -9.36 -7.16 -8.12
C ARG A 140 -9.65 -7.09 -6.62
N CYS A 141 -9.67 -8.23 -5.94
CA CYS A 141 -9.77 -8.26 -4.49
C CYS A 141 -8.52 -7.65 -3.82
N GLY A 142 -7.33 -7.88 -4.38
CA GLY A 142 -6.07 -7.27 -3.94
C GLY A 142 -6.09 -5.74 -4.01
N ASP A 143 -6.59 -5.19 -5.12
CA ASP A 143 -6.76 -3.75 -5.30
C ASP A 143 -7.71 -3.16 -4.25
N ALA A 144 -8.81 -3.87 -3.96
CA ALA A 144 -9.77 -3.44 -2.94
C ALA A 144 -9.18 -3.45 -1.52
N LEU A 145 -8.23 -4.35 -1.22
CA LEU A 145 -7.54 -4.41 0.08
C LEU A 145 -6.50 -3.30 0.25
N ARG A 146 -5.92 -2.78 -0.84
CA ARG A 146 -4.89 -1.71 -0.92
C ARG A 146 -3.55 -2.00 -0.23
N TRP A 147 -3.52 -2.84 0.80
CA TRP A 147 -2.33 -3.21 1.56
C TRP A 147 -1.31 -4.03 0.78
N PRO A 148 -1.68 -5.01 -0.08
CA PRO A 148 -0.71 -5.81 -0.81
C PRO A 148 0.30 -4.96 -1.59
N ALA A 149 -0.19 -4.06 -2.44
CA ALA A 149 0.67 -3.16 -3.21
C ALA A 149 1.52 -2.23 -2.33
N ARG A 150 0.96 -1.73 -1.22
CA ARG A 150 1.67 -0.84 -0.27
C ARG A 150 2.78 -1.56 0.51
N LEU A 151 2.64 -2.86 0.74
CA LEU A 151 3.66 -3.66 1.40
C LEU A 151 4.74 -4.09 0.39
N ALA A 152 4.33 -4.48 -0.82
CA ALA A 152 5.24 -4.83 -1.91
C ALA A 152 6.22 -3.69 -2.26
N ASP A 153 5.79 -2.42 -2.17
CA ASP A 153 6.73 -1.30 -2.36
C ASP A 153 7.94 -1.37 -1.42
N LEU A 154 7.75 -1.91 -0.21
CA LEU A 154 8.73 -1.95 0.86
C LEU A 154 9.58 -3.23 0.84
N ASP A 155 9.39 -4.11 -0.14
CA ASP A 155 10.14 -5.34 -0.24
C ASP A 155 11.65 -5.08 -0.39
N GLY A 156 12.45 -5.82 0.38
CA GLY A 156 13.89 -5.64 0.45
C GLY A 156 14.36 -4.41 1.23
N LEU A 157 13.46 -3.67 1.88
CA LEU A 157 13.84 -2.55 2.73
C LEU A 157 14.44 -3.03 4.06
N GLU A 158 15.73 -2.75 4.25
CA GLU A 158 16.39 -2.95 5.53
C GLU A 158 16.05 -1.81 6.49
N ARG A 159 15.54 -2.15 7.68
CA ARG A 159 15.12 -1.18 8.69
C ARG A 159 16.03 -1.26 9.90
N GLY A 160 17.01 -0.36 9.94
CA GLY A 160 17.94 -0.20 11.04
C GLY A 160 17.92 1.19 11.64
N SER A 161 18.28 1.28 12.92
CA SER A 161 18.58 2.53 13.62
C SER A 161 19.53 2.24 14.77
N SER A 162 20.54 3.08 14.97
CA SER A 162 21.42 3.05 16.15
C SER A 162 20.71 3.59 17.39
N LEU A 163 19.65 4.37 17.23
CA LEU A 163 18.83 4.88 18.32
C LEU A 163 17.84 3.82 18.80
N GLU A 164 17.98 3.42 20.07
CA GLU A 164 17.18 2.36 20.69
C GLU A 164 15.65 2.55 20.58
N PRO A 165 15.10 3.76 20.85
CA PRO A 165 13.64 3.96 20.76
C PRO A 165 13.10 3.76 19.34
N LEU A 166 13.90 4.11 18.32
CA LEU A 166 13.53 3.89 16.92
C LEU A 166 13.66 2.42 16.53
N ARG A 167 14.71 1.74 17.01
CA ARG A 167 14.93 0.30 16.75
C ARG A 167 13.73 -0.54 17.20
N LEU A 168 13.24 -0.32 18.42
CA LEU A 168 12.05 -1.01 18.94
C LEU A 168 10.78 -0.70 18.12
N ARG A 169 10.60 0.55 17.70
CA ARG A 169 9.46 0.95 16.85
C ARG A 169 9.52 0.33 15.46
N LEU A 170 10.69 0.25 14.85
CA LEU A 170 10.87 -0.39 13.54
C LEU A 170 10.55 -1.88 13.62
N ALA A 171 11.03 -2.58 14.65
CA ALA A 171 10.69 -3.98 14.90
C ALA A 171 9.18 -4.20 15.08
N GLN A 172 8.53 -3.32 15.86
CA GLN A 172 7.08 -3.36 16.04
C GLN A 172 6.32 -3.18 14.70
N VAL A 173 6.73 -2.22 13.88
CA VAL A 173 6.12 -1.98 12.57
C VAL A 173 6.33 -3.19 11.67
N ALA A 174 7.54 -3.75 11.59
CA ALA A 174 7.82 -4.95 10.80
C ALA A 174 6.94 -6.14 11.21
N GLY A 175 6.77 -6.36 12.53
CA GLY A 175 5.89 -7.42 13.03
C GLY A 175 4.40 -7.20 12.69
N LEU A 176 3.94 -5.94 12.66
CA LEU A 176 2.57 -5.62 12.23
C LEU A 176 2.39 -5.75 10.72
N GLU A 177 3.37 -5.35 9.93
CA GLU A 177 3.37 -5.53 8.47
C GLU A 177 3.30 -7.00 8.09
N ALA A 178 4.11 -7.86 8.72
CA ALA A 178 4.07 -9.29 8.48
C ALA A 178 2.69 -9.89 8.79
N LYS A 179 2.04 -9.44 9.88
CA LYS A 179 0.67 -9.84 10.21
C LYS A 179 -0.35 -9.38 9.16
N VAL A 180 -0.24 -8.13 8.69
CA VAL A 180 -1.10 -7.60 7.63
C VAL A 180 -0.88 -8.36 6.32
N ALA A 181 0.38 -8.58 5.91
CA ALA A 181 0.72 -9.35 4.71
C ALA A 181 0.11 -10.74 4.75
N ARG A 182 0.25 -11.45 5.88
CA ARG A 182 -0.35 -12.77 6.08
C ARG A 182 -1.88 -12.73 5.93
N ARG A 183 -2.55 -11.80 6.62
CA ARG A 183 -4.01 -11.66 6.52
C ARG A 183 -4.46 -11.33 5.09
N CYS A 184 -3.75 -10.45 4.40
CA CYS A 184 -4.00 -10.18 2.99
C CYS A 184 -3.86 -11.44 2.14
N GLY A 185 -2.81 -12.24 2.33
CA GLY A 185 -2.64 -13.53 1.65
C GLY A 185 -3.80 -14.49 1.90
N GLU A 186 -4.30 -14.58 3.14
CA GLU A 186 -5.48 -15.38 3.49
C GLU A 186 -6.74 -14.91 2.75
N HIS A 187 -6.98 -13.60 2.65
CA HIS A 187 -8.09 -13.04 1.88
C HIS A 187 -8.00 -13.33 0.38
N LEU A 188 -6.79 -13.19 -0.20
CA LEU A 188 -6.54 -13.44 -1.62
C LEU A 188 -6.71 -14.92 -1.96
N ALA A 189 -6.19 -15.82 -1.11
CA ALA A 189 -6.40 -17.26 -1.25
C ALA A 189 -7.89 -17.64 -1.17
N LEU A 190 -8.65 -17.01 -0.26
CA LEU A 190 -10.10 -17.19 -0.18
C LEU A 190 -10.80 -16.74 -1.47
N ALA A 191 -10.49 -15.55 -1.96
CA ALA A 191 -11.08 -15.01 -3.20
C ALA A 191 -10.80 -15.92 -4.40
N SER A 192 -9.55 -16.38 -4.55
CA SER A 192 -9.11 -17.34 -5.57
C SER A 192 -9.86 -18.68 -5.45
N LYS A 193 -10.05 -19.20 -4.23
CA LYS A 193 -10.83 -20.42 -3.97
C LYS A 193 -12.30 -20.27 -4.37
N VAL A 194 -12.93 -19.16 -3.99
CA VAL A 194 -14.33 -18.86 -4.35
C VAL A 194 -14.48 -18.76 -5.86
N ALA A 195 -13.58 -18.06 -6.55
CA ALA A 195 -13.59 -17.96 -8.00
C ALA A 195 -13.50 -19.34 -8.69
N ARG A 196 -12.63 -20.24 -8.20
CA ARG A 196 -12.57 -21.63 -8.69
C ARG A 196 -13.89 -22.37 -8.54
N THR A 197 -14.57 -22.21 -7.41
CA THR A 197 -15.89 -22.84 -7.19
C THR A 197 -16.96 -22.30 -8.14
N VAL A 198 -16.95 -20.99 -8.42
CA VAL A 198 -17.89 -20.37 -9.38
C VAL A 198 -17.59 -20.81 -10.82
N ALA A 199 -16.33 -21.04 -11.16
CA ALA A 199 -15.92 -21.55 -12.48
C ALA A 199 -16.29 -23.03 -12.73
N GLY A 200 -16.89 -23.73 -11.75
CA GLY A 200 -17.19 -25.16 -11.85
C GLY A 200 -15.97 -26.05 -11.65
N GLY A 201 -14.84 -25.52 -11.17
CA GLY A 201 -13.65 -26.30 -10.85
C GLY A 201 -13.86 -27.14 -9.59
N ALA A 202 -13.56 -28.44 -9.65
CA ALA A 202 -13.55 -29.31 -8.48
C ALA A 202 -12.64 -28.72 -7.39
N ALA A 203 -13.15 -28.62 -6.15
CA ALA A 203 -12.33 -28.23 -5.01
C ALA A 203 -11.15 -29.22 -4.88
N PRO A 204 -9.93 -28.78 -4.54
CA PRO A 204 -8.84 -29.71 -4.27
C PRO A 204 -9.27 -30.66 -3.15
N ALA A 205 -9.14 -31.97 -3.41
CA ALA A 205 -9.42 -33.03 -2.47
C ALA A 205 -8.53 -32.87 -1.23
N GLY A 206 -9.07 -32.23 -0.19
CA GLY A 206 -8.37 -31.95 1.06
C GLY A 206 -9.22 -31.23 2.10
N ALA A 207 -10.53 -31.12 1.89
CA ALA A 207 -11.44 -30.71 2.95
C ALA A 207 -11.68 -31.93 3.84
N HIS A 208 -10.89 -32.06 4.90
CA HIS A 208 -11.27 -32.88 6.05
C HIS A 208 -12.70 -32.51 6.44
N THR A 209 -13.59 -33.49 6.40
CA THR A 209 -14.90 -33.47 7.03
C THR A 209 -14.69 -33.15 8.50
N TRP A 210 -14.93 -31.89 8.87
CA TRP A 210 -15.07 -31.52 10.27
C TRP A 210 -16.43 -32.10 10.71
N GLU A 211 -16.40 -33.23 11.42
CA GLU A 211 -17.58 -33.74 12.13
C GLU A 211 -17.99 -32.74 13.21
N PRO A 212 -19.28 -32.37 13.32
CA PRO A 212 -19.73 -31.47 14.37
C PRO A 212 -19.71 -32.23 15.71
N ALA A 213 -18.82 -31.83 16.60
CA ALA A 213 -18.99 -32.13 18.02
C ALA A 213 -20.16 -31.29 18.56
N ASP A 214 -21.24 -31.98 18.90
CA ASP A 214 -22.34 -31.49 19.71
C ASP A 214 -21.81 -30.77 20.96
N SER A 215 -22.21 -29.51 21.15
CA SER A 215 -22.77 -28.97 22.39
C SER A 215 -22.69 -27.44 22.43
N GLY A 216 -23.83 -26.79 22.71
CA GLY A 216 -23.84 -25.43 23.26
C GLY A 216 -24.53 -24.36 22.43
N SER A 217 -25.86 -24.47 22.33
CA SER A 217 -26.83 -23.37 22.42
C SER A 217 -26.26 -21.94 22.61
N SER A 218 -26.48 -21.07 21.62
CA SER A 218 -26.95 -19.71 21.88
C SER A 218 -27.58 -19.10 20.63
N THR A 219 -28.91 -19.17 20.58
CA THR A 219 -29.75 -18.33 19.72
C THR A 219 -29.77 -16.90 20.27
N ALA A 220 -29.23 -15.96 19.52
CA ALA A 220 -29.52 -14.52 19.63
C ALA A 220 -29.28 -13.93 18.24
N GLY A 221 -30.29 -13.72 17.42
CA GLY A 221 -31.27 -12.65 17.62
C GLY A 221 -30.98 -11.59 16.57
N LEU A 222 -31.51 -11.80 15.36
CA LEU A 222 -31.59 -10.80 14.31
C LEU A 222 -32.19 -9.52 14.90
N THR A 223 -31.39 -8.46 14.98
CA THR A 223 -31.93 -7.11 15.13
C THR A 223 -31.32 -6.20 14.07
N GLU A 224 -32.23 -5.70 13.26
CA GLU A 224 -32.07 -4.59 12.35
C GLU A 224 -31.44 -3.39 13.07
N ARG A 225 -30.40 -2.81 12.49
CA ARG A 225 -30.18 -1.37 12.54
C ARG A 225 -29.30 -0.95 11.37
N MET A 226 -30.00 -0.66 10.29
CA MET A 226 -29.54 0.13 9.16
C MET A 226 -29.44 1.61 9.59
N VAL A 227 -28.67 2.37 8.83
CA VAL A 227 -28.53 3.85 8.79
C VAL A 227 -27.38 4.43 9.63
N GLY A 228 -26.24 4.61 8.95
CA GLY A 228 -25.26 5.66 9.24
C GLY A 228 -25.15 6.57 8.02
N VAL A 229 -25.68 7.78 8.15
CA VAL A 229 -25.70 8.86 7.15
C VAL A 229 -24.28 9.24 6.73
N SER A 230 -24.00 9.20 5.43
CA SER A 230 -22.78 9.79 4.85
C SER A 230 -23.03 11.27 4.56
N VAL A 231 -22.34 12.16 5.27
CA VAL A 231 -22.28 13.59 4.94
C VAL A 231 -21.03 13.83 4.08
N PRO A 232 -21.16 14.24 2.80
CA PRO A 232 -20.02 14.70 2.02
C PRO A 232 -19.67 16.13 2.43
N ASN A 233 -18.41 16.33 2.81
CA ASN A 233 -17.84 17.65 3.06
C ASN A 233 -17.58 18.31 1.70
N SER A 234 -18.45 19.21 1.27
CA SER A 234 -18.22 20.08 0.12
C SER A 234 -18.89 21.42 0.41
N VAL A 235 -18.07 22.43 0.65
CA VAL A 235 -18.50 23.83 0.69
C VAL A 235 -18.53 24.32 -0.75
N PRO A 236 -19.68 24.77 -1.28
CA PRO A 236 -19.68 25.64 -2.44
C PRO A 236 -19.44 27.08 -1.96
N ASP A 237 -18.35 27.67 -2.45
CA ASP A 237 -18.17 29.12 -2.46
C ASP A 237 -19.32 29.76 -3.24
N GLY A 238 -19.95 30.77 -2.64
CA GLY A 238 -20.86 31.70 -3.34
C GLY A 238 -22.21 31.90 -2.69
N ALA A 239 -22.28 32.72 -1.65
CA ALA A 239 -23.47 33.54 -1.30
C ALA A 239 -23.19 34.50 -0.12
N LEU A 240 -22.40 35.55 -0.37
CA LEU A 240 -22.39 36.82 0.38
C LEU A 240 -22.14 37.88 -0.71
N SER A 241 -22.94 38.90 -1.00
CA SER A 241 -24.11 39.48 -0.36
C SER A 241 -24.88 40.26 -1.44
N ALA A 242 -26.18 40.03 -1.54
CA ALA A 242 -27.16 41.00 -2.03
C ALA A 242 -28.40 40.74 -1.16
N GLY A 243 -28.99 41.68 -0.43
CA GLY A 243 -28.75 43.08 -0.16
C GLY A 243 -29.85 43.47 0.83
N THR A 244 -29.69 44.58 1.54
CA THR A 244 -30.82 45.19 2.24
C THR A 244 -30.75 46.70 2.06
N ALA A 245 -31.64 47.19 1.22
CA ALA A 245 -32.04 48.58 1.16
C ALA A 245 -32.98 48.86 2.34
N ARG A 246 -32.60 49.85 3.17
CA ARG A 246 -33.38 51.05 3.49
C ARG A 246 -32.57 51.95 4.41
#